data_AF-A0A3C1GPK9-F1
#
_entry.id   AF-A0A3C1GPK9-F1
#
_cell.length_a   1.000
_cell.length_b   1.000
_cell.length_c   1.000
_cell.angle_alpha   90.00
_cell.angle_beta   90.00
_cell.angle_gamma   90.00
#
_symmetry.space_group_name_H-M   'P 1'
#
loop_
_entity.id
_entity.type
_entity.pdbx_description
1 polymer ?
#
loop_
_entity_poly.entity_id
_entity_poly.type
_entity_poly.pdbx_seq_one_letter_code
_entity_poly.pdbx_strand_id
1 'polypeptide(L)'
;MHKSPLLSQNMAKRKRQRINTVTATTKSNRQRLKREMMLRGANMTTDKDNKAHAISTGLSQFIADFRLATLADVTGHGTLESLLSNGSLNSVIYLDKDISIFTGALAGEKQLDTANTIGLLKVNNQAEIVTLASIPLDDNGRIFISDTDIPSAFVIGSMSRDSKWIVIADLAEAVRCYNAYCKIGIDITVLTCLVPSLFNRTVKHFAEVQQVTIMTTSQHKAKVITPLKGVNVEAIICEHTLIYDALEFDADYDDLIADAEVIDLQALGKPKPKPISQTLPPVKTLTSDMMPKLLWDYASNSAERLSVPIEYVLMPLMVSLGSLIGSKLSIYPKMYDNWEVVPNFYGGIVGNPSSKKTPSLTEGLKPISYLEALAEQNHHKDKLEYDTQKELNKHMTKAAEKQLSDLAKRLATQSDDDADAEISHDDLKAKAQELAEAKQSDELIPEMKRYSTNDGTIESIGELENKHKNGMLIIRDELTAWFASLDGDANSQNKSFFLEGFNGLGSFKVDRIGRGHVPVSNHCLSVIGGIQPDKL
;
A
#
# COMPACT_ATOMS: atom_id res chain seq x y z
N MET A 1 -49.63 14.18 -49.02
CA MET A 1 -49.05 12.88 -48.59
C MET A 1 -49.24 12.71 -47.10
N HIS A 2 -50.08 11.74 -46.70
CA HIS A 2 -50.39 11.39 -45.31
C HIS A 2 -49.15 10.89 -44.55
N LYS A 3 -48.87 11.45 -43.37
CA LYS A 3 -47.96 10.84 -42.39
C LYS A 3 -48.77 9.97 -41.41
N SER A 4 -48.27 8.75 -41.23
CA SER A 4 -48.91 7.59 -40.58
C SER A 4 -49.21 7.77 -39.08
N PRO A 5 -50.31 7.19 -38.53
CA PRO A 5 -50.68 7.23 -37.11
C PRO A 5 -49.81 6.36 -36.19
N LEU A 6 -48.88 5.55 -36.72
CA LEU A 6 -48.12 4.56 -35.95
C LEU A 6 -46.92 5.15 -35.17
N LEU A 7 -46.41 6.32 -35.55
CA LEU A 7 -45.28 6.96 -34.84
C LEU A 7 -45.69 7.69 -33.55
N SER A 8 -46.92 8.22 -33.46
CA SER A 8 -47.37 8.94 -32.25
C SER A 8 -47.72 7.98 -31.10
N GLN A 9 -48.26 6.80 -31.40
CA GLN A 9 -48.60 5.79 -30.40
C GLN A 9 -47.36 5.15 -29.75
N ASN A 10 -46.25 5.00 -30.49
CA ASN A 10 -45.00 4.45 -29.96
C ASN A 10 -44.25 5.44 -29.05
N MET A 11 -44.35 6.75 -29.27
CA MET A 11 -43.80 7.75 -28.34
C MET A 11 -44.60 7.82 -27.03
N ALA A 12 -45.93 7.72 -27.09
CA ALA A 12 -46.79 7.75 -25.91
C ALA A 12 -46.56 6.53 -24.98
N LYS A 13 -46.32 5.34 -25.56
CA LYS A 13 -46.00 4.11 -24.81
C LYS A 13 -44.63 4.21 -24.10
N ARG A 14 -43.61 4.77 -24.76
CA ARG A 14 -42.27 4.98 -24.17
C ARG A 14 -42.27 6.05 -23.06
N LYS A 15 -43.12 7.08 -23.17
CA LYS A 15 -43.29 8.11 -22.12
C LYS A 15 -43.98 7.55 -20.86
N ARG A 16 -45.00 6.69 -21.01
CA ARG A 16 -45.68 6.01 -19.88
C ARG A 16 -44.79 4.97 -19.17
N GLN A 17 -43.94 4.25 -19.89
CA GLN A 17 -43.00 3.29 -19.28
C GLN A 17 -41.92 4.00 -18.43
N ARG A 18 -41.40 5.16 -18.85
CA ARG A 18 -40.44 5.97 -18.07
C ARG A 18 -41.06 6.58 -16.81
N ILE A 19 -42.33 6.99 -16.85
CA ILE A 19 -43.01 7.58 -15.67
C ILE A 19 -43.28 6.51 -14.59
N ASN A 20 -43.62 5.28 -14.99
CA ASN A 20 -43.84 4.17 -14.05
C ASN A 20 -42.54 3.63 -13.42
N THR A 21 -41.40 3.75 -14.10
CA THR A 21 -40.09 3.39 -13.51
C THR A 21 -39.64 4.43 -12.50
N VAL A 22 -39.79 5.73 -12.81
CA VAL A 22 -39.42 6.83 -11.89
C VAL A 22 -40.24 6.82 -10.59
N THR A 23 -41.53 6.49 -10.66
CA THR A 23 -42.43 6.41 -9.48
C THR A 23 -42.19 5.18 -8.59
N ALA A 24 -41.69 4.07 -9.14
CA ALA A 24 -41.29 2.90 -8.37
C ALA A 24 -39.97 3.13 -7.59
N THR A 25 -39.02 3.87 -8.18
CA THR A 25 -37.74 4.21 -7.54
C THR A 25 -37.92 5.22 -6.40
N THR A 26 -38.89 6.15 -6.50
CA THR A 26 -39.18 7.13 -5.43
C THR A 26 -39.82 6.50 -4.19
N LYS A 27 -40.66 5.48 -4.35
CA LYS A 27 -41.26 4.74 -3.21
C LYS A 27 -40.22 3.90 -2.45
N SER A 28 -39.29 3.27 -3.17
CA SER A 28 -38.17 2.51 -2.57
C SER A 28 -37.22 3.41 -1.77
N ASN A 29 -36.85 4.59 -2.31
CA ASN A 29 -35.98 5.53 -1.63
C ASN A 29 -36.61 6.17 -0.37
N ARG A 30 -37.93 6.42 -0.36
CA ARG A 30 -38.65 6.92 0.83
C ARG A 30 -38.70 5.91 1.99
N GLN A 31 -38.76 4.61 1.70
CA GLN A 31 -38.72 3.57 2.74
C GLN A 31 -37.32 3.37 3.32
N ARG A 32 -36.28 3.59 2.50
CA ARG A 32 -34.87 3.56 2.93
C ARG A 32 -34.51 4.77 3.82
N LEU A 33 -34.98 5.97 3.46
CA LEU A 33 -34.78 7.20 4.25
C LEU A 33 -35.45 7.13 5.64
N LYS A 34 -36.64 6.52 5.74
CA LYS A 34 -37.32 6.31 7.04
C LYS A 34 -36.58 5.32 7.95
N ARG A 35 -35.91 4.30 7.39
CA ARG A 35 -35.07 3.36 8.14
C ARG A 35 -33.78 4.01 8.63
N GLU A 36 -33.15 4.85 7.81
CA GLU A 36 -31.93 5.59 8.19
C GLU A 36 -32.21 6.68 9.26
N MET A 37 -33.38 7.32 9.23
CA MET A 37 -33.79 8.27 10.28
C MET A 37 -34.07 7.60 11.63
N MET A 38 -34.58 6.36 11.66
CA MET A 38 -34.73 5.60 12.93
C MET A 38 -33.39 5.17 13.53
N LEU A 39 -32.40 4.85 12.69
CA LEU A 39 -31.06 4.42 13.15
C LEU A 39 -30.20 5.58 13.67
N ARG A 40 -30.41 6.81 13.19
CA ARG A 40 -29.69 8.01 13.66
C ARG A 40 -30.14 8.54 15.03
N GLY A 41 -31.32 8.12 15.51
CA GLY A 41 -31.79 8.49 16.85
C GLY A 41 -31.08 7.77 18.00
N ALA A 42 -30.25 6.76 17.72
CA ALA A 42 -29.67 5.88 18.74
C ALA A 42 -28.21 6.16 19.12
N ASN A 43 -27.49 7.03 18.41
CA ASN A 43 -26.08 7.32 18.68
C ASN A 43 -25.82 8.84 18.77
N MET A 44 -26.12 9.44 19.91
CA MET A 44 -25.50 10.69 20.36
C MET A 44 -24.51 10.37 21.46
N THR A 45 -23.26 10.12 21.09
CA THR A 45 -22.10 10.27 21.98
C THR A 45 -21.58 11.69 21.83
N THR A 46 -21.52 12.36 22.98
CA THR A 46 -21.01 13.70 23.24
C THR A 46 -19.64 13.93 22.63
N ASP A 47 -19.48 15.03 21.89
CA ASP A 47 -18.17 15.66 21.73
C ASP A 47 -18.24 17.14 22.13
N LYS A 48 -17.22 17.54 22.89
CA LYS A 48 -17.12 18.83 23.57
C LYS A 48 -16.60 19.87 22.58
N ASP A 49 -17.42 20.88 22.27
CA ASP A 49 -17.00 22.28 22.04
C ASP A 49 -18.22 23.16 21.78
N ASN A 50 -18.98 23.47 22.84
CA ASN A 50 -20.13 24.38 22.80
C ASN A 50 -19.76 25.72 23.44
N LYS A 51 -19.27 26.67 22.62
CA LYS A 51 -19.25 28.10 22.96
C LYS A 51 -20.14 28.96 22.05
N ALA A 52 -20.54 28.48 20.86
CA ALA A 52 -21.36 29.24 19.93
C ALA A 52 -22.84 29.33 20.34
N HIS A 53 -23.41 28.26 20.92
CA HIS A 53 -24.84 28.20 21.25
C HIS A 53 -25.31 29.15 22.37
N ALA A 54 -24.42 29.63 23.24
CA ALA A 54 -24.80 30.54 24.33
C ALA A 54 -24.89 32.03 23.87
N ILE A 55 -24.29 32.38 22.73
CA ILE A 55 -24.23 33.76 22.23
C ILE A 55 -25.47 34.11 21.38
N SER A 56 -26.01 33.13 20.64
CA SER A 56 -27.17 33.34 19.74
C SER A 56 -28.51 33.52 20.47
N THR A 57 -28.64 33.04 21.71
CA THR A 57 -29.90 33.05 22.47
C THR A 57 -30.32 34.46 22.90
N GLY A 58 -29.37 35.36 23.19
CA GLY A 58 -29.67 36.74 23.59
C GLY A 58 -30.06 37.66 22.43
N LEU A 59 -29.39 37.53 21.28
CA LEU A 59 -29.65 38.35 20.09
C LEU A 59 -31.00 38.00 19.46
N SER A 60 -31.32 36.71 19.35
CA SER A 60 -32.60 36.23 18.80
C SER A 60 -33.80 36.68 19.62
N GLN A 61 -33.69 36.71 20.95
CA GLN A 61 -34.72 37.22 21.84
C GLN A 61 -34.87 38.75 21.73
N PHE A 62 -33.77 39.48 21.55
CA PHE A 62 -33.80 40.93 21.35
C PHE A 62 -34.41 41.35 20.00
N ILE A 63 -34.10 40.61 18.93
CA ILE A 63 -34.64 40.88 17.59
C ILE A 63 -36.16 40.68 17.54
N ALA A 64 -36.70 39.76 18.36
CA ALA A 64 -38.13 39.49 18.42
C ALA A 64 -38.98 40.71 18.83
N ASP A 65 -38.37 41.72 19.47
CA ASP A 65 -39.04 42.96 19.84
C ASP A 65 -39.26 43.92 18.66
N PHE A 66 -38.62 43.68 17.51
CA PHE A 66 -38.72 44.54 16.33
C PHE A 66 -39.65 43.94 15.28
N ARG A 67 -40.41 44.80 14.62
CA ARG A 67 -41.26 44.41 13.50
C ARG A 67 -40.45 44.29 12.21
N LEU A 68 -40.95 43.51 11.25
CA LEU A 68 -40.41 43.48 9.90
C LEU A 68 -40.55 44.86 9.23
N ALA A 69 -39.55 45.22 8.44
CA ALA A 69 -39.62 46.41 7.60
C ALA A 69 -40.60 46.18 6.44
N THR A 70 -41.30 47.24 6.07
CA THR A 70 -42.24 47.29 4.95
C THR A 70 -41.71 48.22 3.87
N LEU A 71 -42.28 48.13 2.67
CA LEU A 71 -41.91 49.03 1.57
C LEU A 71 -42.14 50.52 1.92
N ALA A 72 -43.12 50.81 2.78
CA ALA A 72 -43.38 52.17 3.25
C ALA A 72 -42.27 52.71 4.16
N ASP A 73 -41.56 51.84 4.88
CA ASP A 73 -40.48 52.24 5.80
C ASP A 73 -39.19 52.63 5.07
N VAL A 74 -39.02 52.17 3.83
CA VAL A 74 -37.80 52.38 3.03
C VAL A 74 -38.01 53.36 1.87
N THR A 75 -39.16 54.05 1.85
CA THR A 75 -39.53 54.95 0.75
C THR A 75 -38.51 56.08 0.61
N GLY A 76 -37.98 56.26 -0.60
CA GLY A 76 -36.90 57.20 -0.92
C GLY A 76 -35.51 56.56 -0.95
N HIS A 77 -35.32 55.36 -0.38
CA HIS A 77 -34.03 54.67 -0.38
C HIS A 77 -33.98 53.57 -1.46
N GLY A 78 -33.56 53.93 -2.67
CA GLY A 78 -33.68 53.08 -3.88
C GLY A 78 -33.17 51.63 -3.73
N THR A 79 -32.04 51.38 -3.04
CA THR A 79 -31.54 50.01 -2.82
C THR A 79 -32.45 49.17 -1.92
N LEU A 80 -32.98 49.74 -0.85
CA LEU A 80 -33.82 49.03 0.12
C LEU A 80 -35.24 48.84 -0.42
N GLU A 81 -35.74 49.80 -1.20
CA GLU A 81 -36.96 49.62 -2.00
C GLU A 81 -36.83 48.43 -2.96
N SER A 82 -35.72 48.36 -3.70
CA SER A 82 -35.45 47.25 -4.64
C SER A 82 -35.21 45.91 -3.94
N LEU A 83 -34.73 45.93 -2.69
CA LEU A 83 -34.61 44.71 -1.87
C LEU A 83 -35.99 44.19 -1.44
N LEU A 84 -36.91 45.09 -1.05
CA LEU A 84 -38.26 44.74 -0.57
C LEU A 84 -39.31 44.64 -1.68
N SER A 85 -38.97 44.99 -2.93
CA SER A 85 -39.91 44.94 -4.08
C SER A 85 -40.41 43.52 -4.38
N ASN A 86 -39.65 42.50 -3.98
CA ASN A 86 -40.04 41.08 -4.13
C ASN A 86 -40.78 40.52 -2.90
N GLY A 87 -41.13 41.36 -1.92
CA GLY A 87 -41.86 40.99 -0.70
C GLY A 87 -41.07 41.25 0.59
N SER A 88 -41.77 41.20 1.73
CA SER A 88 -41.13 41.35 3.05
C SER A 88 -40.18 40.19 3.34
N LEU A 89 -38.95 40.53 3.73
CA LEU A 89 -37.92 39.57 4.11
C LEU A 89 -37.86 39.45 5.64
N ASN A 90 -37.89 38.22 6.15
CA ASN A 90 -37.77 37.96 7.59
C ASN A 90 -36.41 38.41 8.17
N SER A 91 -35.43 38.67 7.32
CA SER A 91 -34.10 39.17 7.66
C SER A 91 -33.99 40.70 7.70
N VAL A 92 -35.08 41.44 7.43
CA VAL A 92 -35.11 42.91 7.38
C VAL A 92 -36.12 43.45 8.37
N ILE A 93 -35.65 44.20 9.36
CA ILE A 93 -36.44 44.73 10.48
C ILE A 93 -36.42 46.26 10.52
N TYR A 94 -37.47 46.86 11.08
CA TYR A 94 -37.51 48.29 11.37
C TYR A 94 -37.03 48.52 12.80
N LEU A 95 -35.96 49.30 12.98
CA LEU A 95 -35.41 49.64 14.29
C LEU A 95 -36.09 50.92 14.79
N ASP A 96 -37.12 50.79 15.64
CA ASP A 96 -37.86 51.93 16.20
C ASP A 96 -37.19 52.57 17.44
N LYS A 97 -36.15 51.92 17.96
CA LYS A 97 -35.38 52.31 19.14
C LYS A 97 -33.91 51.94 18.94
N ASP A 98 -33.05 52.59 19.71
CA ASP A 98 -31.61 52.32 19.68
C ASP A 98 -31.27 50.90 20.13
N ILE A 99 -30.35 50.28 19.40
CA ILE A 99 -29.87 48.92 19.70
C ILE A 99 -28.68 48.93 20.65
N SER A 100 -28.57 47.87 21.46
CA SER A 100 -27.37 47.59 22.26
C SER A 100 -26.44 46.67 21.46
N ILE A 101 -25.14 46.73 21.69
CA ILE A 101 -24.16 45.85 21.05
C ILE A 101 -24.15 44.52 21.80
N PHE A 102 -24.32 43.40 21.09
CA PHE A 102 -24.49 42.08 21.70
C PHE A 102 -23.24 41.20 21.69
N THR A 103 -22.25 41.51 20.86
CA THR A 103 -21.04 40.70 20.65
C THR A 103 -19.82 41.59 20.40
N GLY A 104 -18.61 41.02 20.50
CA GLY A 104 -17.36 41.75 20.24
C GLY A 104 -16.87 42.63 21.40
N ALA A 105 -15.87 43.47 21.12
CA ALA A 105 -15.18 44.28 22.14
C ALA A 105 -16.05 45.37 22.81
N LEU A 106 -17.18 45.72 22.19
CA LEU A 106 -18.11 46.74 22.65
C LEU A 106 -19.42 46.15 23.20
N ALA A 107 -19.45 44.85 23.51
CA ALA A 107 -20.63 44.17 24.01
C ALA A 107 -21.19 44.84 25.29
N GLY A 108 -22.48 45.19 25.27
CA GLY A 108 -23.18 45.88 26.35
C GLY A 108 -23.30 47.40 26.19
N GLU A 109 -22.56 48.01 25.25
CA GLU A 109 -22.70 49.44 24.95
C GLU A 109 -23.96 49.73 24.12
N LYS A 110 -24.55 50.92 24.29
CA LYS A 110 -25.74 51.37 23.53
C LYS A 110 -25.33 52.42 22.49
N GLN A 111 -25.82 52.28 21.26
CA GLN A 111 -25.56 53.24 20.18
C GLN A 111 -26.74 54.20 20.02
N LEU A 112 -26.50 55.51 20.19
CA LEU A 112 -27.54 56.55 20.27
C LEU A 112 -28.12 57.04 18.93
N ASP A 113 -27.81 56.38 17.81
CA ASP A 113 -28.17 56.83 16.45
C ASP A 113 -28.70 55.70 15.55
N THR A 114 -29.31 54.68 16.13
CA THR A 114 -29.83 53.51 15.38
C THR A 114 -31.36 53.42 15.37
N ALA A 115 -32.04 54.25 16.15
CA ALA A 115 -33.48 54.44 16.06
C ALA A 115 -33.92 55.03 14.70
N ASN A 116 -35.08 54.59 14.22
CA ASN A 116 -35.65 54.92 12.90
C ASN A 116 -34.77 54.53 11.70
N THR A 117 -34.04 53.42 11.82
CA THR A 117 -33.21 52.86 10.75
C THR A 117 -33.68 51.46 10.34
N ILE A 118 -33.09 50.91 9.28
CA ILE A 118 -33.40 49.56 8.79
C ILE A 118 -32.33 48.58 9.25
N GLY A 119 -32.76 47.57 9.99
CA GLY A 119 -31.92 46.49 10.46
C GLY A 119 -31.82 45.34 9.45
N LEU A 120 -30.59 44.97 9.06
CA LEU A 120 -30.29 43.78 8.28
C LEU A 120 -29.68 42.69 9.17
N LEU A 121 -30.40 41.57 9.31
CA LEU A 121 -29.95 40.41 10.08
C LEU A 121 -28.91 39.63 9.28
N LYS A 122 -27.70 39.54 9.81
CA LYS A 122 -26.58 38.83 9.20
C LYS A 122 -26.38 37.48 9.87
N VAL A 123 -26.04 36.47 9.07
CA VAL A 123 -25.89 35.09 9.51
C VAL A 123 -24.48 34.56 9.33
N ASN A 124 -24.16 33.47 10.02
CA ASN A 124 -22.96 32.66 9.81
C ASN A 124 -23.19 31.58 8.72
N ASN A 125 -22.18 30.74 8.47
CA ASN A 125 -22.27 29.65 7.49
C ASN A 125 -23.25 28.51 7.85
N GLN A 126 -23.84 28.54 9.06
CA GLN A 126 -24.89 27.62 9.53
C GLN A 126 -26.29 28.24 9.49
N ALA A 127 -26.44 29.43 8.88
CA ALA A 127 -27.68 30.21 8.81
C ALA A 127 -28.20 30.69 10.18
N GLU A 128 -27.34 30.76 11.20
CA GLU A 128 -27.68 31.33 12.51
C GLU A 128 -27.43 32.84 12.50
N ILE A 129 -28.35 33.62 13.08
CA ILE A 129 -28.18 35.08 13.21
C ILE A 129 -27.09 35.37 14.24
N VAL A 130 -26.05 36.09 13.82
CA VAL A 130 -24.87 36.37 14.66
C VAL A 130 -24.58 37.86 14.81
N THR A 131 -25.05 38.71 13.89
CA THR A 131 -24.86 40.17 13.96
C THR A 131 -25.97 40.90 13.20
N LEU A 132 -26.12 42.19 13.49
CA LEU A 132 -27.07 43.10 12.88
C LEU A 132 -26.31 44.27 12.24
N ALA A 133 -26.72 44.68 11.04
CA ALA A 133 -26.34 45.96 10.46
C ALA A 133 -27.53 46.93 10.52
N SER A 134 -27.31 48.17 10.93
CA SER A 134 -28.29 49.25 10.89
C SER A 134 -27.95 50.17 9.73
N ILE A 135 -28.91 50.33 8.83
CA ILE A 135 -28.81 51.16 7.63
C ILE A 135 -29.70 52.38 7.82
N PRO A 136 -29.11 53.57 7.93
CA PRO A 136 -29.87 54.81 8.00
C PRO A 136 -30.58 55.10 6.67
N LEU A 137 -31.71 55.80 6.75
CA LEU A 137 -32.55 56.11 5.59
C LEU A 137 -32.14 57.42 4.89
N ASP A 138 -31.26 58.22 5.50
CA ASP A 138 -30.70 59.43 4.92
C ASP A 138 -29.36 59.15 4.21
N ASP A 139 -29.13 59.80 3.08
CA ASP A 139 -27.94 59.59 2.23
C ASP A 139 -26.59 59.90 2.92
N ASN A 140 -26.62 60.58 4.07
CA ASN A 140 -25.42 60.96 4.83
C ASN A 140 -25.12 60.04 6.02
N GLY A 141 -26.01 59.11 6.34
CA GLY A 141 -25.86 58.23 7.48
C GLY A 141 -24.82 57.12 7.22
N ARG A 142 -24.05 56.76 8.25
CA ARG A 142 -23.09 55.65 8.17
C ARG A 142 -23.76 54.35 8.56
N ILE A 143 -23.55 53.30 7.76
CA ILE A 143 -23.98 51.95 8.12
C ILE A 143 -23.27 51.54 9.41
N PHE A 144 -24.05 51.19 10.42
CA PHE A 144 -23.55 50.65 11.68
C PHE A 144 -23.62 49.13 11.65
N ILE A 145 -22.61 48.45 12.20
CA ILE A 145 -22.58 46.98 12.27
C ILE A 145 -22.21 46.62 13.69
N SER A 146 -23.05 45.80 14.34
CA SER A 146 -22.89 45.46 15.75
C SER A 146 -21.58 44.72 16.04
N ASP A 147 -21.08 43.95 15.07
CA ASP A 147 -19.82 43.21 15.18
C ASP A 147 -19.08 43.18 13.84
N THR A 148 -17.87 43.71 13.83
CA THR A 148 -17.01 43.80 12.65
C THR A 148 -15.87 42.79 12.64
N ASP A 149 -15.83 41.86 13.60
CA ASP A 149 -14.76 40.86 13.74
C ASP A 149 -15.22 39.44 13.36
N ILE A 150 -16.54 39.21 13.37
CA ILE A 150 -17.15 37.92 13.02
C ILE A 150 -17.48 37.84 11.51
N PRO A 151 -16.92 36.84 10.79
CA PRO A 151 -17.30 36.56 9.41
C PRO A 151 -18.81 36.25 9.31
N SER A 152 -19.53 37.09 8.58
CA SER A 152 -20.99 37.05 8.49
C SER A 152 -21.47 37.75 7.23
N ALA A 153 -22.64 37.35 6.74
CA ALA A 153 -23.24 37.93 5.53
C ALA A 153 -24.73 38.22 5.73
N PHE A 154 -25.22 39.29 5.10
CA PHE A 154 -26.66 39.46 4.88
C PHE A 154 -27.07 38.62 3.67
N VAL A 155 -28.14 37.84 3.81
CA VAL A 155 -28.54 36.86 2.81
C VAL A 155 -29.78 37.34 2.05
N ILE A 156 -29.67 37.35 0.72
CA ILE A 156 -30.80 37.54 -0.18
C ILE A 156 -31.05 36.20 -0.89
N GLY A 157 -32.26 35.65 -0.74
CA GLY A 157 -32.61 34.31 -1.22
C GLY A 157 -32.60 33.25 -0.11
N SER A 158 -32.52 31.98 -0.50
CA SER A 158 -32.62 30.82 0.41
C SER A 158 -31.28 30.10 0.50
N MET A 159 -30.71 29.93 1.70
CA MET A 159 -29.48 29.14 1.94
C MET A 159 -29.64 27.62 1.73
N SER A 160 -30.47 27.20 0.76
CA SER A 160 -30.55 25.84 0.27
C SER A 160 -29.24 25.42 -0.39
N ARG A 161 -28.88 24.15 -0.21
CA ARG A 161 -27.75 23.51 -0.89
C ARG A 161 -27.93 23.38 -2.41
N ASP A 162 -29.16 23.51 -2.88
CA ASP A 162 -29.49 23.44 -4.30
C ASP A 162 -29.32 24.79 -5.02
N SER A 163 -29.18 25.90 -4.27
CA SER A 163 -28.99 27.25 -4.83
C SER A 163 -27.50 27.56 -5.04
N LYS A 164 -27.16 28.35 -6.07
CA LYS A 164 -25.80 28.84 -6.28
C LYS A 164 -25.51 30.01 -5.35
N TRP A 165 -24.48 29.91 -4.51
CA TRP A 165 -24.11 30.97 -3.56
C TRP A 165 -23.13 31.94 -4.19
N ILE A 166 -23.45 33.23 -4.22
CA ILE A 166 -22.62 34.31 -4.78
C ILE A 166 -22.28 35.28 -3.66
N VAL A 167 -21.00 35.62 -3.49
CA VAL A 167 -20.56 36.57 -2.45
C VAL A 167 -20.27 37.94 -3.06
N ILE A 168 -20.91 38.99 -2.54
CA ILE A 168 -20.79 40.37 -3.02
C ILE A 168 -20.50 41.30 -1.83
N ALA A 169 -19.65 42.31 -2.02
CA ALA A 169 -19.21 43.22 -0.95
C ALA A 169 -20.12 44.45 -0.77
N ASP A 170 -20.89 44.81 -1.80
CA ASP A 170 -21.77 45.98 -1.80
C ASP A 170 -23.25 45.56 -1.78
N LEU A 171 -24.08 46.25 -0.99
CA LEU A 171 -25.49 45.91 -0.85
C LEU A 171 -26.29 46.23 -2.12
N ALA A 172 -25.99 47.33 -2.80
CA ALA A 172 -26.69 47.70 -4.02
C ALA A 172 -26.36 46.73 -5.15
N GLU A 173 -25.09 46.35 -5.31
CA GLU A 173 -24.67 45.28 -6.23
C GLU A 173 -25.34 43.94 -5.89
N ALA A 174 -25.45 43.59 -4.61
CA ALA A 174 -26.06 42.34 -4.18
C ALA A 174 -27.55 42.25 -4.56
N VAL A 175 -28.30 43.34 -4.34
CA VAL A 175 -29.71 43.44 -4.72
C VAL A 175 -29.89 43.37 -6.23
N ARG A 176 -29.06 44.11 -6.99
CA ARG A 176 -29.04 44.05 -8.46
C ARG A 176 -28.76 42.65 -8.98
N CYS A 177 -27.73 42.00 -8.45
CA CYS A 177 -27.38 40.63 -8.78
C CYS A 177 -28.55 39.66 -8.53
N TYR A 178 -29.15 39.71 -7.34
CA TYR A 178 -30.29 38.85 -7.03
C TYR A 178 -31.45 39.06 -8.02
N ASN A 179 -31.83 40.31 -8.25
CA ASN A 179 -32.94 40.66 -9.14
C ASN A 179 -32.69 40.26 -10.60
N ALA A 180 -31.48 40.49 -11.11
CA ALA A 180 -31.11 40.14 -12.48
C ALA A 180 -31.21 38.62 -12.73
N TYR A 181 -30.72 37.79 -11.79
CA TYR A 181 -30.81 36.33 -11.89
C TYR A 181 -32.25 35.81 -11.70
N CYS A 182 -33.02 36.40 -10.77
CA CYS A 182 -34.41 36.04 -10.58
C CYS A 182 -35.28 36.36 -11.82
N LYS A 183 -35.00 37.46 -12.54
CA LYS A 183 -35.71 37.86 -13.76
C LYS A 183 -35.63 36.78 -14.86
N ILE A 184 -34.49 36.08 -14.94
CA ILE A 184 -34.27 34.98 -15.90
C ILE A 184 -34.61 33.59 -15.32
N GLY A 185 -35.14 33.53 -14.10
CA GLY A 185 -35.60 32.29 -13.47
C GLY A 185 -34.50 31.39 -12.88
N ILE A 186 -33.31 31.94 -12.62
CA ILE A 186 -32.21 31.20 -11.98
C ILE A 186 -32.26 31.46 -10.47
N ASP A 187 -32.33 30.38 -9.68
CA ASP A 187 -32.32 30.45 -8.21
C ASP A 187 -30.89 30.60 -7.68
N ILE A 188 -30.62 31.75 -7.05
CA ILE A 188 -29.32 32.06 -6.45
C ILE A 188 -29.50 32.56 -5.02
N THR A 189 -28.42 32.44 -4.25
CA THR A 189 -28.30 33.04 -2.92
C THR A 189 -27.18 34.06 -2.94
N VAL A 190 -27.49 35.31 -2.65
CA VAL A 190 -26.48 36.37 -2.57
C VAL A 190 -26.11 36.59 -1.11
N LEU A 191 -24.83 36.33 -0.81
CA LEU A 191 -24.20 36.56 0.48
C LEU A 191 -23.50 37.92 0.46
N THR A 192 -24.11 38.91 1.09
CA THR A 192 -23.63 40.29 1.10
C THR A 192 -22.71 40.53 2.29
N CYS A 193 -21.43 40.81 2.04
CA CYS A 193 -20.45 41.12 3.07
C CYS A 193 -20.30 42.64 3.24
N LEU A 194 -21.05 43.21 4.18
CA LEU A 194 -21.07 44.65 4.48
C LEU A 194 -19.79 45.19 5.17
N VAL A 195 -18.79 44.34 5.41
CA VAL A 195 -17.52 44.71 6.05
C VAL A 195 -16.37 44.39 5.08
N PRO A 196 -15.89 45.37 4.28
CA PRO A 196 -14.91 45.12 3.23
C PRO A 196 -13.61 44.45 3.73
N SER A 197 -13.14 44.80 4.92
CA SER A 197 -11.93 44.21 5.53
C SER A 197 -12.08 42.72 5.87
N LEU A 198 -13.30 42.24 6.06
CA LEU A 198 -13.59 40.83 6.36
C LEU A 198 -13.92 40.00 5.11
N PHE A 199 -14.02 40.60 3.92
CA PHE A 199 -14.52 39.94 2.71
C PHE A 199 -13.91 38.54 2.50
N ASN A 200 -12.58 38.42 2.46
CA ASN A 200 -11.90 37.14 2.26
C ASN A 200 -12.14 36.14 3.41
N ARG A 201 -12.30 36.61 4.66
CA ARG A 201 -12.62 35.75 5.81
C ARG A 201 -14.05 35.24 5.70
N THR A 202 -14.99 36.09 5.30
CA THR A 202 -16.39 35.74 5.05
C THR A 202 -16.49 34.71 3.94
N VAL A 203 -15.83 34.93 2.79
CA VAL A 203 -15.79 33.96 1.69
C VAL A 203 -15.28 32.59 2.18
N LYS A 204 -14.15 32.56 2.89
CA LYS A 204 -13.58 31.31 3.44
C LYS A 204 -14.55 30.61 4.39
N HIS A 205 -15.21 31.37 5.26
CA HIS A 205 -16.15 30.85 6.23
C HIS A 205 -17.36 30.17 5.56
N PHE A 206 -17.98 30.79 4.55
CA PHE A 206 -19.09 30.17 3.83
C PHE A 206 -18.64 29.01 2.90
N ALA A 207 -17.43 29.09 2.35
CA ALA A 207 -16.83 28.06 1.50
C ALA A 207 -16.61 26.70 2.22
N GLU A 208 -16.58 26.69 3.56
CA GLU A 208 -16.48 25.47 4.38
C GLU A 208 -17.70 24.55 4.23
N VAL A 209 -18.88 25.12 3.98
CA VAL A 209 -20.15 24.38 3.97
C VAL A 209 -20.62 24.10 2.55
N GLN A 210 -20.40 25.03 1.62
CA GLN A 210 -20.80 24.92 0.22
C GLN A 210 -19.84 25.70 -0.68
N GLN A 211 -19.69 25.28 -1.94
CA GLN A 211 -18.90 26.06 -2.91
C GLN A 211 -19.55 27.42 -3.13
N VAL A 212 -18.76 28.48 -2.96
CA VAL A 212 -19.20 29.86 -3.18
C VAL A 212 -18.63 30.42 -4.47
N THR A 213 -19.37 31.31 -5.10
CA THR A 213 -19.00 31.95 -6.37
C THR A 213 -18.60 33.39 -6.12
N ILE A 214 -17.50 33.81 -6.75
CA ILE A 214 -17.11 35.22 -6.80
C ILE A 214 -17.02 35.62 -8.26
N MET A 215 -17.73 36.69 -8.61
CA MET A 215 -17.70 37.26 -9.95
C MET A 215 -16.84 38.52 -9.92
N THR A 216 -15.93 38.64 -10.87
CA THR A 216 -15.04 39.80 -10.96
C THR A 216 -14.66 40.05 -12.41
N THR A 217 -14.15 41.23 -12.72
CA THR A 217 -13.57 41.53 -14.04
C THR A 217 -12.12 41.06 -14.13
N SER A 218 -11.61 40.94 -15.36
CA SER A 218 -10.23 40.59 -15.70
C SER A 218 -9.20 41.50 -14.99
N GLN A 219 -9.52 42.79 -14.84
CA GLN A 219 -8.71 43.79 -14.13
C GLN A 219 -8.53 43.47 -12.64
N HIS A 220 -9.48 42.76 -12.03
CA HIS A 220 -9.49 42.45 -10.60
C HIS A 220 -9.23 40.96 -10.31
N LYS A 221 -8.97 40.16 -11.34
CA LYS A 221 -8.65 38.72 -11.26
C LYS A 221 -7.64 38.38 -10.15
N ALA A 222 -6.52 39.09 -10.08
CA ALA A 222 -5.48 38.83 -9.08
C ALA A 222 -5.94 39.08 -7.64
N LYS A 223 -6.85 40.06 -7.42
CA LYS A 223 -7.39 40.37 -6.09
C LYS A 223 -8.27 39.24 -5.54
N VAL A 224 -8.85 38.41 -6.42
CA VAL A 224 -9.67 37.25 -6.04
C VAL A 224 -8.82 35.99 -5.93
N ILE A 225 -8.00 35.68 -6.95
CA ILE A 225 -7.24 34.42 -7.00
C ILE A 225 -6.20 34.31 -5.87
N THR A 226 -5.41 35.37 -5.64
CA THR A 226 -4.29 35.31 -4.71
C THR A 226 -4.71 35.01 -3.25
N PRO A 227 -5.68 35.73 -2.65
CA PRO A 227 -6.06 35.47 -1.25
C PRO A 227 -6.92 34.22 -1.01
N LEU A 228 -7.54 33.68 -2.07
CA LEU A 228 -8.51 32.57 -2.01
C LEU A 228 -8.02 31.28 -2.70
N LYS A 229 -6.75 31.24 -3.10
CA LYS A 229 -6.13 30.03 -3.64
C LYS A 229 -6.25 28.86 -2.65
N GLY A 230 -6.76 27.72 -3.11
CA GLY A 230 -6.98 26.51 -2.33
C GLY A 230 -8.30 26.47 -1.55
N VAL A 231 -9.10 27.54 -1.60
CA VAL A 231 -10.42 27.61 -0.95
C VAL A 231 -11.49 27.08 -1.92
N ASN A 232 -12.57 26.50 -1.40
CA ASN A 232 -13.72 25.98 -2.17
C ASN A 232 -14.55 27.11 -2.81
N VAL A 233 -13.95 27.79 -3.79
CA VAL A 233 -14.48 28.97 -4.47
C VAL A 233 -14.41 28.76 -5.98
N GLU A 234 -15.52 29.02 -6.66
CA GLU A 234 -15.57 29.20 -8.11
C GLU A 234 -15.42 30.69 -8.44
N ALA A 235 -14.36 31.07 -9.14
CA ALA A 235 -14.17 32.44 -9.60
C ALA A 235 -14.61 32.55 -11.07
N ILE A 236 -15.55 33.46 -11.34
CA ILE A 236 -16.01 33.78 -12.70
C ILE A 236 -15.38 35.11 -13.10
N ILE A 237 -14.45 35.07 -14.06
CA ILE A 237 -13.72 36.24 -14.53
C ILE A 237 -14.32 36.71 -15.85
N CYS A 238 -14.97 37.87 -15.81
CA CYS A 238 -15.57 38.52 -16.98
C CYS A 238 -14.54 39.47 -17.63
N GLU A 239 -14.58 39.66 -18.94
CA GLU A 239 -13.58 40.52 -19.61
C GLU A 239 -13.70 42.00 -19.18
N HIS A 240 -14.91 42.56 -19.28
CA HIS A 240 -15.18 43.98 -19.04
C HIS A 240 -16.35 44.25 -18.09
N THR A 241 -17.47 43.55 -18.25
CA THR A 241 -18.72 43.80 -17.50
C THR A 241 -19.10 42.55 -16.69
N LEU A 242 -19.60 42.72 -15.47
CA LEU A 242 -20.05 41.60 -14.65
C LEU A 242 -21.36 41.03 -15.23
N ILE A 243 -21.57 39.73 -15.05
CA ILE A 243 -22.72 39.03 -15.64
C ILE A 243 -24.04 39.68 -15.22
N TYR A 244 -24.21 40.01 -13.93
CA TYR A 244 -25.46 40.61 -13.48
C TYR A 244 -25.71 42.00 -14.05
N ASP A 245 -24.68 42.81 -14.32
CA ASP A 245 -24.85 44.11 -14.98
C ASP A 245 -25.27 43.93 -16.44
N ALA A 246 -24.74 42.91 -17.14
CA ALA A 246 -25.14 42.61 -18.51
C ALA A 246 -26.57 42.04 -18.59
N LEU A 247 -26.97 41.21 -17.62
CA LEU A 247 -28.31 40.64 -17.51
C LEU A 247 -29.39 41.72 -17.31
N GLU A 248 -29.08 42.85 -16.69
CA GLU A 248 -30.02 43.98 -16.57
C GLU A 248 -30.43 44.53 -17.95
N PHE A 249 -29.57 44.40 -18.95
CA PHE A 249 -29.80 44.80 -20.34
C PHE A 249 -30.27 43.64 -21.25
N ASP A 250 -30.87 42.59 -20.66
CA ASP A 250 -31.43 41.43 -21.37
C ASP A 250 -30.40 40.64 -22.20
N ALA A 251 -29.13 40.65 -21.79
CA ALA A 251 -28.11 39.79 -22.38
C ALA A 251 -28.38 38.30 -22.06
N ASP A 252 -27.93 37.40 -22.95
CA ASP A 252 -28.10 35.96 -22.76
C ASP A 252 -27.10 35.41 -21.73
N TYR A 253 -27.60 34.66 -20.74
CA TYR A 253 -26.79 34.14 -19.66
C TYR A 253 -25.78 33.07 -20.11
N ASP A 254 -26.17 32.20 -21.03
CA ASP A 254 -25.33 31.09 -21.47
C ASP A 254 -24.15 31.63 -22.30
N ASP A 255 -24.38 32.65 -23.13
CA ASP A 255 -23.31 33.36 -23.85
C ASP A 255 -22.34 34.05 -22.88
N LEU A 256 -22.85 34.77 -21.87
CA LEU A 256 -22.02 35.46 -20.87
C LEU A 256 -21.13 34.50 -20.06
N ILE A 257 -21.65 33.31 -19.71
CA ILE A 257 -20.87 32.29 -19.00
C ILE A 257 -19.85 31.62 -19.92
N ALA A 258 -20.19 31.40 -21.20
CA ALA A 258 -19.27 30.83 -22.17
C ALA A 258 -18.06 31.74 -22.46
N ASP A 259 -18.28 33.06 -22.46
CA ASP A 259 -17.24 34.07 -22.64
C ASP A 259 -16.42 34.33 -21.36
N ALA A 260 -16.94 33.96 -20.18
CA ALA A 260 -16.25 34.12 -18.91
C ALA A 260 -15.22 33.01 -18.64
N GLU A 261 -14.08 33.38 -18.05
CA GLU A 261 -13.12 32.40 -17.55
C GLU A 261 -13.55 31.90 -16.16
N VAL A 262 -13.99 30.65 -16.09
CA VAL A 262 -14.39 30.00 -14.83
C VAL A 262 -13.20 29.22 -14.24
N ILE A 263 -12.83 29.55 -13.00
CA ILE A 263 -11.65 29.01 -12.33
C ILE A 263 -12.04 28.39 -10.99
N ASP A 264 -11.75 27.10 -10.81
CA ASP A 264 -11.80 26.44 -9.50
C ASP A 264 -10.56 26.79 -8.67
N LEU A 265 -10.73 27.66 -7.67
CA LEU A 265 -9.63 28.09 -6.81
C LEU A 265 -9.15 26.96 -5.88
N GLN A 266 -10.00 25.97 -5.57
CA GLN A 266 -9.63 24.83 -4.74
C GLN A 266 -8.62 23.95 -5.47
N ALA A 267 -8.82 23.74 -6.77
CA ALA A 267 -7.90 22.99 -7.63
C ALA A 267 -6.53 23.67 -7.76
N LEU A 268 -6.47 25.01 -7.82
CA LEU A 268 -5.22 25.77 -7.90
C LEU A 268 -4.33 25.65 -6.66
N GLY A 269 -4.90 25.31 -5.51
CA GLY A 269 -4.17 25.09 -4.26
C GLY A 269 -3.57 23.69 -4.11
N LYS A 270 -3.99 22.72 -4.92
CA LYS A 270 -3.46 21.35 -4.86
C LYS A 270 -2.07 21.28 -5.50
N PRO A 271 -1.07 20.65 -4.86
CA PRO A 271 0.22 20.46 -5.49
C PRO A 271 0.04 19.63 -6.78
N LYS A 272 0.78 19.98 -7.84
CA LYS A 272 0.75 19.21 -9.09
C LYS A 272 1.05 17.74 -8.77
N PRO A 273 0.21 16.79 -9.23
CA PRO A 273 0.46 15.37 -8.99
C PRO A 273 1.82 14.99 -9.57
N LYS A 274 2.68 14.39 -8.76
CA LYS A 274 3.95 13.84 -9.23
C LYS A 274 3.69 12.47 -9.87
N PRO A 275 4.39 12.12 -10.96
CA PRO A 275 4.31 10.77 -11.52
C PRO A 275 4.69 9.73 -10.47
N ILE A 276 3.93 8.65 -10.39
CA ILE A 276 4.23 7.50 -9.52
C ILE A 276 5.48 6.83 -10.09
N SER A 277 6.62 7.02 -9.42
CA SER A 277 7.84 6.26 -9.67
C SER A 277 7.80 5.01 -8.78
N GLN A 278 7.53 3.85 -9.39
CA GLN A 278 7.73 2.53 -8.78
C GLN A 278 9.15 1.99 -9.09
N THR A 279 10.17 2.84 -9.13
CA THR A 279 11.53 2.32 -9.24
C THR A 279 11.97 1.88 -7.85
N LEU A 280 12.04 0.56 -7.63
CA LEU A 280 12.77 -0.02 -6.51
C LEU A 280 14.16 0.65 -6.42
N PRO A 281 14.70 0.88 -5.21
CA PRO A 281 16.04 1.43 -5.10
C PRO A 281 17.03 0.57 -5.90
N PRO A 282 18.03 1.18 -6.57
CA PRO A 282 19.00 0.42 -7.34
C PRO A 282 19.70 -0.58 -6.43
N VAL A 283 19.74 -1.84 -6.87
CA VAL A 283 20.42 -2.92 -6.15
C VAL A 283 21.92 -2.63 -6.15
N LYS A 284 22.54 -2.62 -4.97
CA LYS A 284 24.00 -2.44 -4.86
C LYS A 284 24.70 -3.65 -5.47
N THR A 285 25.62 -3.39 -6.40
CA THR A 285 26.43 -4.44 -7.02
C THR A 285 27.62 -4.82 -6.11
N LEU A 286 28.08 -6.07 -6.24
CA LEU A 286 29.31 -6.53 -5.57
C LEU A 286 30.54 -5.87 -6.21
N THR A 287 31.56 -5.58 -5.40
CA THR A 287 32.80 -4.92 -5.85
C THR A 287 34.00 -5.87 -5.73
N SER A 288 35.06 -5.61 -6.51
CA SER A 288 36.21 -6.52 -6.62
C SER A 288 36.99 -6.71 -5.32
N ASP A 289 36.94 -5.73 -4.42
CA ASP A 289 37.56 -5.77 -3.10
C ASP A 289 36.83 -6.70 -2.10
N MET A 290 35.60 -7.11 -2.40
CA MET A 290 34.83 -8.00 -1.53
C MET A 290 35.22 -9.49 -1.64
N MET A 291 36.11 -9.86 -2.58
CA MET A 291 36.48 -11.25 -2.78
C MET A 291 37.90 -11.45 -3.32
N PRO A 292 38.46 -12.66 -3.20
CA PRO A 292 39.75 -12.99 -3.81
C PRO A 292 39.77 -12.72 -5.32
N LYS A 293 40.86 -12.11 -5.80
CA LYS A 293 41.05 -11.73 -7.22
C LYS A 293 40.73 -12.86 -8.20
N LEU A 294 41.16 -14.09 -7.90
CA LEU A 294 40.91 -15.26 -8.75
C LEU A 294 39.41 -15.53 -8.98
N LEU A 295 38.59 -15.41 -7.93
CA LEU A 295 37.14 -15.63 -8.01
C LEU A 295 36.46 -14.50 -8.76
N TRP A 296 36.89 -13.25 -8.52
CA TRP A 296 36.40 -12.09 -9.24
C TRP A 296 36.69 -12.19 -10.74
N ASP A 297 37.93 -12.48 -11.12
CA ASP A 297 38.35 -12.57 -12.52
C ASP A 297 37.57 -13.68 -13.26
N TYR A 298 37.35 -14.83 -12.60
CA TYR A 298 36.53 -15.91 -13.14
C TYR A 298 35.07 -15.47 -13.33
N ALA A 299 34.44 -14.94 -12.29
CA ALA A 299 33.03 -14.57 -12.33
C ALA A 299 32.76 -13.41 -13.32
N SER A 300 33.64 -12.41 -13.34
CA SER A 300 33.54 -11.26 -14.26
C SER A 300 33.69 -11.70 -15.72
N ASN A 301 34.66 -12.55 -16.05
CA ASN A 301 34.81 -13.07 -17.41
C ASN A 301 33.59 -13.85 -17.88
N SER A 302 33.06 -14.74 -17.03
CA SER A 302 31.85 -15.52 -17.33
C SER A 302 30.61 -14.62 -17.45
N ALA A 303 30.45 -13.64 -16.57
CA ALA A 303 29.33 -12.71 -16.60
C ALA A 303 29.36 -11.81 -17.85
N GLU A 304 30.54 -11.33 -18.25
CA GLU A 304 30.73 -10.55 -19.48
C GLU A 304 30.35 -11.36 -20.72
N ARG A 305 30.84 -12.61 -20.83
CA ARG A 305 30.48 -13.53 -21.92
C ARG A 305 28.99 -13.84 -22.00
N LEU A 306 28.32 -13.94 -20.85
CA LEU A 306 26.89 -14.17 -20.77
C LEU A 306 26.08 -12.88 -20.91
N SER A 307 26.71 -11.71 -20.81
CA SER A 307 26.05 -10.39 -20.74
C SER A 307 24.99 -10.35 -19.63
N VAL A 308 25.39 -10.75 -18.43
CA VAL A 308 24.56 -10.76 -17.21
C VAL A 308 25.25 -9.98 -16.09
N PRO A 309 24.53 -9.54 -15.04
CA PRO A 309 25.16 -9.01 -13.84
C PRO A 309 26.14 -10.02 -13.22
N ILE A 310 27.23 -9.54 -12.63
CA ILE A 310 28.26 -10.43 -12.06
C ILE A 310 27.71 -11.36 -10.97
N GLU A 311 26.71 -10.89 -10.23
CA GLU A 311 26.03 -11.62 -9.16
C GLU A 311 25.39 -12.91 -9.65
N TYR A 312 24.98 -12.98 -10.93
CA TYR A 312 24.39 -14.18 -11.51
C TYR A 312 25.39 -15.34 -11.60
N VAL A 313 26.70 -15.06 -11.70
CA VAL A 313 27.75 -16.09 -11.73
C VAL A 313 28.40 -16.23 -10.37
N LEU A 314 28.62 -15.12 -9.69
CA LEU A 314 29.34 -15.08 -8.43
C LEU A 314 28.55 -15.69 -7.27
N MET A 315 27.22 -15.50 -7.21
CA MET A 315 26.41 -16.08 -6.14
C MET A 315 26.45 -17.62 -6.14
N PRO A 316 26.22 -18.32 -7.27
CA PRO A 316 26.36 -19.77 -7.31
C PRO A 316 27.79 -20.26 -7.04
N LEU A 317 28.81 -19.50 -7.47
CA LEU A 317 30.21 -19.83 -7.19
C LEU A 317 30.51 -19.77 -5.68
N MET A 318 30.05 -18.71 -5.00
CA MET A 318 30.19 -18.55 -3.55
C MET A 318 29.47 -19.66 -2.78
N VAL A 319 28.24 -20.00 -3.17
CA VAL A 319 27.49 -21.09 -2.53
C VAL A 319 28.17 -22.45 -2.77
N SER A 320 28.71 -22.68 -3.96
CA SER A 320 29.48 -23.89 -4.28
C SER A 320 30.75 -24.03 -3.45
N LEU A 321 31.47 -22.92 -3.22
CA LEU A 321 32.65 -22.94 -2.35
C LEU A 321 32.25 -23.16 -0.89
N GLY A 322 31.17 -22.51 -0.45
CA GLY A 322 30.60 -22.71 0.89
C GLY A 322 30.22 -24.17 1.16
N SER A 323 29.65 -24.87 0.18
CA SER A 323 29.30 -26.29 0.34
C SER A 323 30.52 -27.22 0.39
N LEU A 324 31.60 -26.88 -0.33
CA LEU A 324 32.83 -27.68 -0.35
C LEU A 324 33.67 -27.50 0.91
N ILE A 325 33.74 -26.27 1.41
CA ILE A 325 34.37 -25.96 2.70
C ILE A 325 33.50 -26.57 3.80
N GLY A 326 32.23 -26.18 3.83
CA GLY A 326 31.22 -26.56 4.80
C GLY A 326 31.78 -26.61 6.20
N SER A 327 31.43 -27.65 6.94
CA SER A 327 31.78 -27.83 8.35
C SER A 327 33.25 -28.17 8.63
N LYS A 328 34.13 -28.15 7.62
CA LYS A 328 35.59 -28.37 7.82
C LYS A 328 36.28 -27.17 8.45
N LEU A 329 35.71 -25.98 8.27
CA LEU A 329 36.28 -24.72 8.72
C LEU A 329 35.17 -23.86 9.31
N SER A 330 35.44 -23.25 10.45
CA SER A 330 34.61 -22.23 11.05
C SER A 330 35.43 -20.97 11.30
N ILE A 331 34.73 -19.84 11.45
CA ILE A 331 35.34 -18.53 11.71
C ILE A 331 34.66 -17.86 12.90
N TYR A 332 35.41 -16.98 13.58
CA TYR A 332 34.88 -16.03 14.56
C TYR A 332 34.84 -14.65 13.90
N PRO A 333 33.71 -14.20 13.34
CA PRO A 333 33.66 -12.99 12.52
C PRO A 333 33.89 -11.71 13.33
N LYS A 334 33.76 -11.76 14.66
CA LYS A 334 33.97 -10.63 15.56
C LYS A 334 35.26 -10.83 16.36
N MET A 335 36.05 -9.77 16.50
CA MET A 335 37.40 -9.81 17.10
C MET A 335 37.42 -10.26 18.57
N TYR A 336 36.36 -10.00 19.35
CA TYR A 336 36.29 -10.26 20.79
C TYR A 336 34.99 -10.98 21.18
N ASP A 337 34.54 -11.92 20.36
CA ASP A 337 33.31 -12.68 20.56
C ASP A 337 33.61 -14.16 20.26
N ASN A 338 32.95 -15.08 20.97
CA ASN A 338 33.08 -16.52 20.75
C ASN A 338 31.97 -17.08 19.83
N TRP A 339 31.26 -16.22 19.11
CA TRP A 339 30.32 -16.62 18.10
C TRP A 339 31.03 -17.25 16.90
N GLU A 340 30.90 -18.57 16.81
CA GLU A 340 31.43 -19.38 15.72
C GLU A 340 30.42 -19.47 14.56
N VAL A 341 30.92 -19.36 13.33
CA VAL A 341 30.12 -19.44 12.11
C VAL A 341 30.81 -20.33 11.08
N VAL A 342 30.07 -21.26 10.49
CA VAL A 342 30.51 -22.02 9.30
C VAL A 342 30.21 -21.17 8.06
N PRO A 343 31.15 -21.03 7.10
CA PRO A 343 30.97 -20.23 5.88
C PRO A 343 30.07 -20.96 4.86
N ASN A 344 28.87 -21.32 5.29
CA ASN A 344 27.84 -21.99 4.53
C ASN A 344 26.79 -20.97 4.04
N PHE A 345 26.28 -21.16 2.83
CA PHE A 345 25.44 -20.16 2.18
C PHE A 345 24.19 -20.76 1.54
N TYR A 346 23.09 -20.04 1.68
CA TYR A 346 21.91 -20.15 0.82
C TYR A 346 21.93 -18.96 -0.15
N GLY A 347 21.72 -19.24 -1.43
CA GLY A 347 21.72 -18.24 -2.48
C GLY A 347 20.58 -18.44 -3.47
N GLY A 348 20.14 -17.35 -4.07
CA GLY A 348 19.12 -17.37 -5.12
C GLY A 348 19.40 -16.29 -6.16
N ILE A 349 19.26 -16.65 -7.44
CA ILE A 349 19.32 -15.68 -8.54
C ILE A 349 17.90 -15.30 -8.91
N VAL A 350 17.58 -14.01 -8.73
CA VAL A 350 16.28 -13.43 -9.05
C VAL A 350 16.36 -12.82 -10.45
N GLY A 351 15.51 -13.26 -11.36
CA GLY A 351 15.49 -12.70 -12.71
C GLY A 351 14.29 -13.15 -13.53
N ASN A 352 13.88 -12.32 -14.50
CA ASN A 352 12.78 -12.66 -15.41
C ASN A 352 13.04 -13.96 -16.17
N PRO A 353 12.01 -14.62 -16.72
CA PRO A 353 12.20 -15.64 -17.75
C PRO A 353 13.17 -15.14 -18.84
N SER A 354 13.99 -16.04 -19.36
CA SER A 354 15.00 -15.72 -20.39
C SER A 354 16.12 -14.76 -19.98
N SER A 355 16.26 -14.39 -18.69
CA SER A 355 17.38 -13.56 -18.19
C SER A 355 18.71 -14.31 -18.03
N LYS A 356 18.85 -15.51 -18.62
CA LYS A 356 20.05 -16.36 -18.53
C LYS A 356 20.42 -16.81 -17.09
N LYS A 357 19.42 -16.99 -16.20
CA LYS A 357 19.61 -17.56 -14.85
C LYS A 357 20.30 -18.93 -14.90
N THR A 358 19.71 -19.89 -15.63
CA THR A 358 20.22 -21.27 -15.71
C THR A 358 21.65 -21.33 -16.28
N PRO A 359 21.99 -20.66 -17.42
CA PRO A 359 23.38 -20.57 -17.87
C PRO A 359 24.34 -20.02 -16.81
N SER A 360 23.91 -19.03 -16.02
CA SER A 360 24.77 -18.41 -15.00
C SER A 360 24.94 -19.31 -13.77
N LEU A 361 23.89 -20.02 -13.36
CA LEU A 361 23.96 -21.11 -12.37
C LEU A 361 24.98 -22.16 -12.80
N THR A 362 24.89 -22.63 -14.05
CA THR A 362 25.80 -23.62 -14.60
C THR A 362 27.25 -23.14 -14.56
N GLU A 363 27.53 -21.88 -14.94
CA GLU A 363 28.88 -21.32 -14.84
C GLU A 363 29.43 -21.36 -13.41
N GLY A 364 28.69 -20.85 -12.42
CA GLY A 364 29.16 -20.86 -11.04
C GLY A 364 29.26 -22.26 -10.41
N LEU A 365 28.51 -23.24 -10.93
CA LEU A 365 28.53 -24.64 -10.49
C LEU A 365 29.59 -25.52 -11.19
N LYS A 366 30.27 -25.03 -12.22
CA LYS A 366 31.30 -25.80 -12.95
C LYS A 366 32.34 -26.47 -12.05
N PRO A 367 32.87 -25.84 -10.99
CA PRO A 367 33.81 -26.50 -10.09
C PRO A 367 33.21 -27.75 -9.42
N ILE A 368 31.93 -27.71 -9.02
CA ILE A 368 31.21 -28.85 -8.44
C ILE A 368 31.05 -29.95 -9.49
N SER A 369 30.57 -29.61 -10.68
CA SER A 369 30.38 -30.59 -11.77
C SER A 369 31.70 -31.27 -12.15
N TYR A 370 32.81 -30.54 -12.13
CA TYR A 370 34.15 -31.12 -12.34
C TYR A 370 34.52 -32.14 -11.24
N LEU A 371 34.26 -31.80 -9.97
CA LEU A 371 34.53 -32.69 -8.84
C LEU A 371 33.61 -33.93 -8.85
N GLU A 372 32.36 -33.78 -9.27
CA GLU A 372 31.43 -34.90 -9.46
C GLU A 372 31.90 -35.85 -10.56
N ALA A 373 32.32 -35.32 -11.72
CA ALA A 373 32.88 -36.13 -12.79
C ALA A 373 34.15 -36.88 -12.35
N LEU A 374 35.02 -36.23 -11.58
CA LEU A 374 36.21 -36.88 -11.01
C LEU A 374 35.85 -37.96 -9.99
N ALA A 375 34.84 -37.72 -9.15
CA ALA A 375 34.37 -38.71 -8.18
C ALA A 375 33.73 -39.92 -8.86
N GLU A 376 32.99 -39.74 -9.95
CA GLU A 376 32.46 -40.82 -10.77
C GLU A 376 33.57 -41.66 -11.40
N GLN A 377 34.60 -41.01 -11.96
CA GLN A 377 35.76 -41.71 -12.54
C GLN A 377 36.52 -42.52 -11.49
N ASN A 378 36.80 -41.92 -10.32
CA ASN A 378 37.49 -42.60 -9.23
C ASN A 378 36.66 -43.77 -8.72
N HIS A 379 35.36 -43.56 -8.48
CA HIS A 379 34.47 -44.62 -8.04
C HIS A 379 34.39 -45.77 -9.05
N HIS A 380 34.36 -45.47 -10.36
CA HIS A 380 34.41 -46.52 -11.38
C HIS A 380 35.68 -47.35 -11.30
N LYS A 381 36.84 -46.71 -11.08
CA LYS A 381 38.11 -47.41 -10.89
C LYS A 381 38.11 -48.25 -9.61
N ASP A 382 37.73 -47.65 -8.49
CA ASP A 382 37.70 -48.31 -7.17
C ASP A 382 36.73 -49.48 -7.16
N LYS A 383 35.58 -49.34 -7.83
CA LYS A 383 34.58 -50.39 -7.99
C LYS A 383 35.09 -51.55 -8.86
N LEU A 384 35.80 -51.25 -9.96
CA LEU A 384 36.42 -52.29 -10.78
C LEU A 384 37.50 -53.06 -10.02
N GLU A 385 38.33 -52.36 -9.25
CA GLU A 385 39.36 -52.96 -8.38
C GLU A 385 38.72 -53.82 -7.30
N TYR A 386 37.67 -53.31 -6.63
CA TYR A 386 36.88 -54.04 -5.66
C TYR A 386 36.22 -55.30 -6.24
N ASP A 387 35.56 -55.20 -7.41
CA ASP A 387 34.92 -56.34 -8.06
C ASP A 387 35.95 -57.41 -8.47
N THR A 388 37.15 -56.98 -8.91
CA THR A 388 38.27 -57.88 -9.21
C THR A 388 38.78 -58.58 -7.95
N GLN A 389 39.01 -57.81 -6.88
CA GLN A 389 39.47 -58.36 -5.60
C GLN A 389 38.44 -59.30 -4.99
N LYS A 390 37.14 -58.99 -5.10
CA LYS A 390 36.04 -59.82 -4.64
C LYS A 390 35.98 -61.17 -5.37
N GLU A 391 36.19 -61.19 -6.68
CA GLU A 391 36.27 -62.46 -7.42
C GLU A 391 37.52 -63.27 -7.04
N LEU A 392 38.68 -62.63 -6.81
CA LEU A 392 39.86 -63.31 -6.26
C LEU A 392 39.58 -63.88 -4.85
N ASN A 393 39.00 -63.07 -3.96
CA ASN A 393 38.62 -63.44 -2.60
C ASN A 393 37.67 -64.62 -2.59
N LYS A 394 36.69 -64.68 -3.50
CA LYS A 394 35.77 -65.81 -3.65
C LYS A 394 36.48 -67.13 -3.96
N HIS A 395 37.52 -67.12 -4.80
CA HIS A 395 38.33 -68.31 -5.07
C HIS A 395 39.23 -68.68 -3.90
N MET A 396 39.87 -67.68 -3.27
CA MET A 396 40.72 -67.88 -2.10
C MET A 396 39.92 -68.38 -0.90
N THR A 397 38.73 -67.84 -0.66
CA THR A 397 37.81 -68.25 0.41
C THR A 397 37.39 -69.69 0.23
N LYS A 398 37.04 -70.12 -0.99
CA LYS A 398 36.72 -71.55 -1.26
C LYS A 398 37.91 -72.47 -0.98
N ALA A 399 39.13 -72.06 -1.35
CA ALA A 399 40.34 -72.82 -1.06
C ALA A 399 40.62 -72.88 0.46
N ALA A 400 40.49 -71.75 1.15
CA ALA A 400 40.66 -71.64 2.59
C ALA A 400 39.58 -72.41 3.37
N GLU A 401 38.31 -72.40 2.93
CA GLU A 401 37.22 -73.18 3.52
C GLU A 401 37.50 -74.69 3.42
N LYS A 402 38.02 -75.13 2.26
CA LYS A 402 38.46 -76.52 2.08
C LYS A 402 39.65 -76.86 2.99
N GLN A 403 40.67 -76.01 3.04
CA GLN A 403 41.84 -76.20 3.91
C GLN A 403 41.45 -76.24 5.39
N LEU A 404 40.57 -75.34 5.83
CA LEU A 404 40.04 -75.30 7.18
C LEU A 404 39.25 -76.57 7.51
N SER A 405 38.41 -77.06 6.58
CA SER A 405 37.70 -78.33 6.74
C SER A 405 38.66 -79.52 6.84
N ASP A 406 39.71 -79.56 6.02
CA ASP A 406 40.70 -80.63 6.02
C ASP A 406 41.57 -80.60 7.29
N LEU A 407 41.96 -79.42 7.76
CA LEU A 407 42.65 -79.23 9.05
C LEU A 407 41.77 -79.66 10.22
N ALA A 408 40.49 -79.26 10.24
CA ALA A 408 39.55 -79.66 11.27
C ALA A 408 39.31 -81.18 11.31
N LYS A 409 39.23 -81.83 10.15
CA LYS A 409 39.14 -83.29 10.07
C LYS A 409 40.39 -83.97 10.59
N ARG A 410 41.58 -83.49 10.20
CA ARG A 410 42.87 -84.06 10.66
C ARG A 410 43.05 -83.95 12.16
N LEU A 411 42.73 -82.78 12.73
CA LEU A 411 42.72 -82.56 14.18
C LEU A 411 41.76 -83.53 14.89
N ALA A 412 40.57 -83.77 14.33
CA ALA A 412 39.59 -84.69 14.91
C ALA A 412 39.98 -86.17 14.80
N THR A 413 40.91 -86.53 13.91
CA THR A 413 41.40 -87.91 13.71
C THR A 413 42.78 -88.16 14.31
N GLN A 414 43.41 -87.17 14.96
CA GLN A 414 44.69 -87.36 15.63
C GLN A 414 44.52 -88.28 16.85
N SER A 415 45.30 -89.35 16.88
CA SER A 415 45.57 -90.16 18.07
C SER A 415 46.84 -89.67 18.78
N ASP A 416 46.85 -89.71 20.11
CA ASP A 416 47.90 -89.15 21.00
C ASP A 416 49.35 -89.67 20.77
N ASP A 417 49.60 -90.57 19.80
CA ASP A 417 50.88 -91.27 19.61
C ASP A 417 51.74 -90.80 18.40
N ASP A 418 51.29 -89.84 17.58
CA ASP A 418 52.07 -89.35 16.40
C ASP A 418 52.75 -87.99 16.68
N ALA A 419 54.01 -88.04 17.12
CA ALA A 419 54.79 -86.92 17.64
C ALA A 419 55.38 -85.91 16.61
N ASP A 420 55.13 -86.08 15.30
CA ASP A 420 55.87 -85.30 14.27
C ASP A 420 55.05 -84.30 13.45
N ALA A 421 53.75 -84.09 13.75
CA ALA A 421 52.99 -82.96 13.20
C ALA A 421 51.74 -82.64 14.04
N GLU A 422 51.92 -82.13 15.26
CA GLU A 422 50.81 -81.54 16.03
C GLU A 422 50.21 -80.36 15.24
N ILE A 423 48.96 -80.51 14.79
CA ILE A 423 48.20 -79.40 14.21
C ILE A 423 47.60 -78.70 15.42
N SER A 424 47.93 -77.43 15.65
CA SER A 424 47.43 -76.71 16.81
C SER A 424 46.03 -76.17 16.56
N HIS A 425 45.26 -76.00 17.64
CA HIS A 425 44.05 -75.16 17.62
C HIS A 425 44.33 -73.74 17.10
N ASP A 426 45.56 -73.25 17.26
CA ASP A 426 46.00 -71.95 16.73
C ASP A 426 46.05 -71.91 15.21
N ASP A 427 46.39 -73.02 14.54
CA ASP A 427 46.42 -73.11 13.07
C ASP A 427 45.01 -73.04 12.48
N LEU A 428 44.05 -73.71 13.13
CA LEU A 428 42.63 -73.60 12.77
C LEU A 428 42.12 -72.16 12.97
N LYS A 429 42.48 -71.53 14.09
CA LYS A 429 42.06 -70.17 14.41
C LYS A 429 42.63 -69.17 13.42
N ALA A 430 43.90 -69.30 13.04
CA ALA A 430 44.54 -68.45 12.03
C ALA A 430 43.83 -68.55 10.68
N LYS A 431 43.49 -69.76 10.22
CA LYS A 431 42.74 -69.93 8.96
C LYS A 431 41.29 -69.46 9.04
N ALA A 432 40.62 -69.62 10.17
CA ALA A 432 39.29 -69.06 10.36
C ALA A 432 39.30 -67.52 10.35
N GLN A 433 40.35 -66.90 10.90
CA GLN A 433 40.52 -65.45 10.91
C GLN A 433 40.79 -64.89 9.50
N GLU A 434 41.68 -65.51 8.71
CA GLU A 434 41.91 -65.14 7.30
C GLU A 434 40.60 -65.15 6.49
N LEU A 435 39.74 -66.13 6.75
CA LEU A 435 38.44 -66.29 6.10
C LEU A 435 37.44 -65.19 6.51
N ALA A 436 37.47 -64.80 7.79
CA ALA A 436 36.65 -63.71 8.31
C ALA A 436 37.11 -62.36 7.76
N GLU A 437 38.41 -62.11 7.69
CA GLU A 437 38.99 -60.88 7.12
C GLU A 437 38.67 -60.74 5.63
N ALA A 438 38.77 -61.82 4.85
CA ALA A 438 38.37 -61.82 3.44
C ALA A 438 36.87 -61.50 3.28
N LYS A 439 36.00 -62.14 4.07
CA LYS A 439 34.54 -61.86 4.05
C LYS A 439 34.22 -60.42 4.47
N GLN A 440 34.92 -59.90 5.48
CA GLN A 440 34.77 -58.51 5.92
C GLN A 440 35.21 -57.52 4.82
N SER A 441 36.28 -57.82 4.09
CA SER A 441 36.72 -56.98 2.97
C SER A 441 35.70 -56.93 1.83
N ASP A 442 34.99 -58.04 1.57
CA ASP A 442 33.91 -58.12 0.57
C ASP A 442 32.62 -57.37 0.99
N GLU A 443 32.51 -56.91 2.24
CA GLU A 443 31.41 -56.06 2.72
C GLU A 443 31.72 -54.56 2.54
N LEU A 444 32.99 -54.19 2.38
CA LEU A 444 33.45 -52.81 2.22
C LEU A 444 33.31 -52.35 0.76
N ILE A 445 32.06 -52.18 0.32
CA ILE A 445 31.74 -51.68 -1.02
C ILE A 445 32.22 -50.23 -1.14
N PRO A 446 33.02 -49.87 -2.17
CA PRO A 446 33.42 -48.48 -2.40
C PRO A 446 32.20 -47.57 -2.54
N GLU A 447 32.14 -46.49 -1.77
CA GLU A 447 31.08 -45.50 -1.87
C GLU A 447 31.48 -44.34 -2.78
N MET A 448 30.58 -43.93 -3.67
CA MET A 448 30.81 -42.76 -4.51
C MET A 448 30.62 -41.47 -3.71
N LYS A 449 31.60 -40.58 -3.77
CA LYS A 449 31.50 -39.26 -3.17
C LYS A 449 30.44 -38.41 -3.89
N ARG A 450 29.44 -37.94 -3.16
CA ARG A 450 28.41 -37.00 -3.65
C ARG A 450 28.71 -35.58 -3.16
N TYR A 451 28.63 -34.61 -4.06
CA TYR A 451 28.81 -33.19 -3.75
C TYR A 451 27.49 -32.42 -3.78
N SER A 452 26.56 -32.82 -4.65
CA SER A 452 25.26 -32.19 -4.76
C SER A 452 24.10 -33.17 -4.92
N THR A 453 22.88 -32.66 -4.69
CA THR A 453 21.61 -33.33 -4.99
C THR A 453 20.56 -32.30 -5.42
N ASN A 454 19.61 -32.70 -6.27
CA ASN A 454 18.60 -31.79 -6.81
C ASN A 454 17.22 -31.95 -6.15
N ASP A 455 16.85 -33.18 -5.79
CA ASP A 455 15.49 -33.50 -5.34
C ASP A 455 15.44 -34.64 -4.30
N GLY A 456 16.36 -34.57 -3.33
CA GLY A 456 16.34 -35.49 -2.19
C GLY A 456 15.22 -35.15 -1.19
N THR A 457 14.59 -36.18 -0.60
CA THR A 457 13.80 -35.99 0.63
C THR A 457 14.74 -35.68 1.80
N ILE A 458 14.24 -35.05 2.86
CA ILE A 458 15.08 -34.67 4.02
C ILE A 458 15.83 -35.87 4.62
N GLU A 459 15.25 -37.06 4.57
CA GLU A 459 15.88 -38.25 5.14
C GLU A 459 16.90 -38.86 4.19
N SER A 460 16.65 -38.79 2.87
CA SER A 460 17.64 -39.18 1.87
C SER A 460 18.85 -38.23 1.94
N ILE A 461 18.61 -36.94 2.16
CA ILE A 461 19.65 -35.94 2.38
C ILE A 461 20.41 -36.23 3.68
N GLY A 462 19.71 -36.53 4.78
CA GLY A 462 20.35 -36.88 6.05
C GLY A 462 21.21 -38.16 5.98
N GLU A 463 20.77 -39.17 5.22
CA GLU A 463 21.58 -40.36 4.91
C GLU A 463 22.86 -39.99 4.13
N LEU A 464 22.74 -39.08 3.15
CA LEU A 464 23.89 -38.59 2.39
C LEU A 464 24.87 -37.77 3.25
N GLU A 465 24.39 -36.90 4.14
CA GLU A 465 25.23 -36.12 5.05
C GLU A 465 26.03 -37.01 6.01
N ASN A 466 25.47 -38.14 6.45
CA ASN A 466 26.20 -39.10 7.27
C ASN A 466 27.35 -39.78 6.52
N LYS A 467 27.18 -40.04 5.23
CA LYS A 467 28.25 -40.54 4.35
C LYS A 467 29.24 -39.42 4.00
N HIS A 468 28.80 -38.17 3.99
CA HIS A 468 29.57 -37.02 3.54
C HIS A 468 29.50 -35.85 4.54
N LYS A 469 30.20 -36.02 5.66
CA LYS A 469 30.14 -35.13 6.84
C LYS A 469 30.61 -33.68 6.63
N ASN A 470 31.07 -33.33 5.43
CA ASN A 470 31.62 -32.01 5.11
C ASN A 470 30.55 -30.99 4.73
N GLY A 471 29.34 -31.46 4.43
CA GLY A 471 28.24 -30.66 3.91
C GLY A 471 27.80 -31.09 2.51
N MET A 472 26.59 -30.69 2.14
CA MET A 472 25.93 -31.08 0.89
C MET A 472 25.33 -29.86 0.18
N LEU A 473 25.55 -29.76 -1.13
CA LEU A 473 24.91 -28.75 -1.96
C LEU A 473 23.56 -29.24 -2.48
N ILE A 474 22.53 -28.41 -2.34
CA ILE A 474 21.21 -28.65 -2.88
C ILE A 474 20.96 -27.66 -4.01
N ILE A 475 20.79 -28.17 -5.23
CA ILE A 475 20.59 -27.36 -6.42
C ILE A 475 19.11 -27.42 -6.80
N ARG A 476 18.45 -26.27 -6.82
CA ARG A 476 17.04 -26.14 -7.20
C ARG A 476 16.92 -25.26 -8.43
N ASP A 477 16.39 -25.79 -9.53
CA ASP A 477 16.21 -24.99 -10.75
C ASP A 477 15.20 -23.84 -10.53
N GLU A 478 14.18 -24.08 -9.69
CA GLU A 478 13.18 -23.09 -9.28
C GLU A 478 12.93 -23.13 -7.77
N LEU A 479 13.45 -22.14 -7.05
CA LEU A 479 13.33 -22.01 -5.60
C LEU A 479 11.89 -21.77 -5.15
N THR A 480 11.04 -21.22 -6.00
CA THR A 480 9.61 -20.99 -5.68
C THR A 480 8.91 -22.30 -5.28
N ALA A 481 9.11 -23.37 -6.05
CA ALA A 481 8.50 -24.66 -5.76
C ALA A 481 9.04 -25.26 -4.46
N TRP A 482 10.32 -25.04 -4.17
CA TRP A 482 10.95 -25.46 -2.92
C TRP A 482 10.40 -24.68 -1.72
N PHE A 483 10.31 -23.35 -1.78
CA PHE A 483 9.69 -22.55 -0.71
C PHE A 483 8.24 -22.97 -0.45
N ALA A 484 7.45 -23.19 -1.50
CA ALA A 484 6.08 -23.68 -1.37
C ALA A 484 6.03 -25.05 -0.65
N SER A 485 7.00 -25.94 -0.87
CA SER A 485 7.10 -27.23 -0.18
C SER A 485 7.47 -27.13 1.31
N LEU A 486 8.02 -25.99 1.74
CA LEU A 486 8.40 -25.71 3.13
C LEU A 486 7.34 -24.89 3.88
N ASP A 487 6.32 -24.42 3.18
CA ASP A 487 5.29 -23.57 3.75
C ASP A 487 4.18 -24.39 4.45
N GLY A 488 3.55 -23.78 5.45
CA GLY A 488 2.50 -24.40 6.27
C GLY A 488 2.98 -25.29 7.43
N ASP A 489 2.13 -25.41 8.45
CA ASP A 489 2.46 -26.08 9.72
C ASP A 489 2.82 -27.56 9.57
N ALA A 490 2.21 -28.24 8.58
CA ALA A 490 2.47 -29.65 8.27
C ALA A 490 3.91 -29.90 7.80
N ASN A 491 4.60 -28.87 7.30
CA ASN A 491 5.99 -28.95 6.79
C ASN A 491 7.02 -28.35 7.75
N SER A 492 6.62 -28.05 8.99
CA SER A 492 7.47 -27.45 10.03
C SER A 492 8.77 -28.23 10.26
N GLN A 493 8.73 -29.56 10.22
CA GLN A 493 9.92 -30.40 10.34
C GLN A 493 10.91 -30.20 9.18
N ASN A 494 10.42 -30.15 7.94
CA ASN A 494 11.27 -29.88 6.77
C ASN A 494 11.91 -28.50 6.88
N LYS A 495 11.14 -27.50 7.31
CA LYS A 495 11.64 -26.14 7.53
C LYS A 495 12.74 -26.10 8.60
N SER A 496 12.55 -26.80 9.73
CA SER A 496 13.58 -26.91 10.78
C SER A 496 14.87 -27.54 10.25
N PHE A 497 14.74 -28.62 9.47
CA PHE A 497 15.88 -29.27 8.82
C PHE A 497 16.69 -28.28 7.98
N PHE A 498 16.08 -27.58 7.03
CA PHE A 498 16.84 -26.62 6.22
C PHE A 498 17.37 -25.41 7.02
N LEU A 499 16.68 -24.94 8.06
CA LEU A 499 17.17 -23.84 8.90
C LEU A 499 18.38 -24.25 9.75
N GLU A 500 18.34 -25.45 10.34
CA GLU A 500 19.46 -25.98 11.12
C GLU A 500 20.65 -26.30 10.22
N GLY A 501 20.41 -26.86 9.03
CA GLY A 501 21.45 -27.13 8.04
C GLY A 501 22.17 -25.88 7.55
N PHE A 502 21.53 -24.71 7.55
CA PHE A 502 22.19 -23.44 7.21
C PHE A 502 23.31 -23.08 8.22
N ASN A 503 23.08 -23.33 9.51
CA ASN A 503 24.08 -23.01 10.54
C ASN A 503 25.38 -23.81 10.36
N GLY A 504 25.29 -24.99 9.74
CA GLY A 504 26.45 -25.85 9.43
C GLY A 504 27.11 -26.49 10.65
N LEU A 505 26.59 -26.24 11.85
CA LEU A 505 27.03 -26.78 13.13
C LEU A 505 25.88 -27.51 13.79
N GLY A 506 26.15 -28.73 14.24
CA GLY A 506 25.21 -29.52 15.04
C GLY A 506 24.78 -30.82 14.38
N SER A 507 23.91 -31.53 15.09
CA SER A 507 23.37 -32.83 14.68
C SER A 507 21.87 -32.72 14.53
N PHE A 508 21.30 -33.35 13.50
CA PHE A 508 19.85 -33.43 13.31
C PHE A 508 19.38 -34.88 13.53
N LYS A 509 18.25 -35.07 14.20
CA LYS A 509 17.68 -36.42 14.42
C LYS A 509 16.53 -36.67 13.47
N VAL A 510 16.64 -37.71 12.67
CA VAL A 510 15.57 -38.18 11.77
C VAL A 510 15.08 -39.53 12.25
N ASP A 511 13.88 -39.56 12.84
CA ASP A 511 13.23 -40.78 13.34
C ASP A 511 12.14 -41.26 12.39
N ARG A 512 12.12 -42.57 12.09
CA ARG A 512 11.11 -43.20 11.23
C ARG A 512 10.50 -44.45 11.86
N ILE A 513 9.20 -44.62 11.66
CA ILE A 513 8.49 -45.88 11.94
C ILE A 513 8.92 -46.90 10.87
N GLY A 514 9.79 -47.85 11.23
CA GLY A 514 10.17 -49.02 10.42
C GLY A 514 11.63 -49.07 9.93
N ARG A 515 12.36 -47.94 9.86
CA ARG A 515 13.79 -47.90 9.47
C ARG A 515 14.76 -47.54 10.61
N GLY A 516 14.23 -47.26 11.81
CA GLY A 516 15.02 -46.86 12.97
C GLY A 516 15.41 -45.38 12.98
N HIS A 517 16.36 -45.05 13.85
CA HIS A 517 16.88 -43.70 14.09
C HIS A 517 18.11 -43.47 13.20
N VAL A 518 18.07 -42.46 12.33
CA VAL A 518 19.21 -42.01 11.51
C VAL A 518 19.73 -40.69 12.09
N PRO A 519 20.77 -40.72 12.94
CA PRO A 519 21.36 -39.49 13.46
C PRO A 519 22.19 -38.83 12.38
N VAL A 520 21.86 -37.61 11.95
CA VAL A 520 22.76 -36.79 11.13
C VAL A 520 23.79 -36.19 12.08
N SER A 521 25.00 -36.75 12.07
CA SER A 521 26.06 -36.35 13.01
C SER A 521 26.61 -34.95 12.79
N ASN A 522 26.58 -34.47 11.54
CA ASN A 522 27.03 -33.14 11.16
C ASN A 522 26.12 -32.59 10.06
N HIS A 523 25.26 -31.65 10.41
CA HIS A 523 24.22 -31.13 9.53
C HIS A 523 24.65 -29.80 8.91
N CYS A 524 24.97 -29.82 7.63
CA CYS A 524 25.49 -28.66 6.89
C CYS A 524 25.00 -28.70 5.45
N LEU A 525 24.03 -27.85 5.14
CA LEU A 525 23.41 -27.79 3.82
C LEU A 525 23.65 -26.43 3.20
N SER A 526 24.05 -26.42 1.94
CA SER A 526 24.02 -25.22 1.10
C SER A 526 22.89 -25.36 0.08
N VAL A 527 22.25 -24.26 -0.30
CA VAL A 527 21.12 -24.26 -1.25
C VAL A 527 21.36 -23.17 -2.28
N ILE A 528 21.24 -23.50 -3.56
CA ILE A 528 21.31 -22.54 -4.66
C ILE A 528 20.20 -22.79 -5.66
N GLY A 529 19.65 -21.71 -6.23
CA GLY A 529 18.69 -21.84 -7.30
C GLY A 529 18.27 -20.53 -7.97
N GLY A 530 17.34 -20.64 -8.93
CA GLY A 530 16.73 -19.51 -9.59
C GLY A 530 15.35 -19.18 -9.01
N ILE A 531 14.94 -17.92 -9.07
CA ILE A 531 13.57 -17.47 -8.79
C ILE A 531 13.16 -16.37 -9.76
N GLN A 532 11.86 -16.29 -10.05
CA GLN A 532 11.28 -15.24 -10.89
C GLN A 532 10.74 -14.09 -10.03
N PRO A 533 10.90 -12.81 -10.44
CA PRO A 533 10.38 -11.67 -9.69
C PRO A 533 8.88 -11.77 -9.37
N ASP A 534 8.07 -12.24 -10.33
CA ASP A 534 6.61 -12.39 -10.16
C ASP A 534 6.20 -13.46 -9.11
N LYS A 535 7.17 -14.19 -8.57
CA LYS A 535 6.97 -15.25 -7.57
C LYS A 535 7.45 -14.87 -6.15
N LEU A 536 8.04 -13.69 -6.00
CA LEU A 536 8.36 -13.05 -4.72
C LEU A 536 7.20 -12.16 -4.29
#